data_AF-A0A349H249-F1
#
_entry.id   AF-A0A349H249-F1
#
_cell.length_a   1.000
_cell.length_b   1.000
_cell.length_c   1.000
_cell.angle_alpha   90.00
_cell.angle_beta   90.00
_cell.angle_gamma   90.00
#
_symmetry.space_group_name_H-M   'P 1'
#
loop_
_entity.id
_entity.type
_entity.pdbx_description
1 polymer ?
#
loop_
_entity_poly.entity_id
_entity_poly.type
_entity_poly.pdbx_seq_one_letter_code
_entity_poly.pdbx_strand_id
1 'polypeptide(L)'
;MNELAEARRRRGLTQRELAARAAISFRGLQLLERSGHNWRIGTVERVAEALGMPGQGVEVAVTHFLRMPVDSMPDVSLRILLDGFDSWKTHLFDFVDAFRSTRNADLIQEAPVVDLDMRLRALCASVTEALCREANMKLPAWCAGVPSLDAPWFVSGIENLKAMALVESPAWFRARRLFVLGNFLERA
;
A
#
# COMPACT_ATOMS: atom_id res chain seq x y z
N MET A 1 -6.43 15.42 -8.41
CA MET A 1 -5.41 16.40 -8.84
C MET A 1 -4.18 15.62 -9.29
N ASN A 2 -3.42 16.09 -10.28
CA ASN A 2 -2.21 15.39 -10.73
C ASN A 2 -1.06 15.64 -9.73
N GLU A 3 -0.46 14.56 -9.22
CA GLU A 3 0.63 14.58 -8.24
C GLU A 3 1.84 15.39 -8.71
N LEU A 4 2.16 15.35 -10.01
CA LEU A 4 3.24 16.15 -10.61
C LEU A 4 2.96 17.66 -10.47
N ALA A 5 1.72 18.07 -10.73
CA ALA A 5 1.31 19.46 -10.60
C ALA A 5 1.34 19.95 -9.14
N GLU A 6 1.08 19.07 -8.18
CA GLU A 6 1.25 19.36 -6.75
C GLU A 6 2.73 19.46 -6.37
N ALA A 7 3.54 18.47 -6.75
CA ALA A 7 4.97 18.43 -6.46
C ALA A 7 5.71 19.65 -7.00
N ARG A 8 5.33 20.12 -8.20
CA ARG A 8 5.82 21.36 -8.81
C ARG A 8 5.40 22.59 -7.99
N ARG A 9 4.11 22.71 -7.65
CA ARG A 9 3.57 23.86 -6.89
C ARG A 9 4.20 23.97 -5.50
N ARG A 10 4.42 22.85 -4.80
CA ARG A 10 5.13 22.83 -3.49
C ARG A 10 6.55 23.38 -3.56
N ARG A 11 7.17 23.38 -4.75
CA ARG A 11 8.51 23.93 -5.01
C ARG A 11 8.47 25.35 -5.59
N GLY A 12 7.30 25.97 -5.69
CA GLY A 12 7.15 27.33 -6.23
C GLY A 12 7.44 27.46 -7.73
N LEU A 13 7.48 26.35 -8.49
CA LEU A 13 7.82 26.37 -9.90
C LEU A 13 6.58 26.58 -10.78
N THR A 14 6.69 27.41 -11.80
CA THR A 14 5.73 27.47 -12.91
C THR A 14 5.92 26.30 -13.86
N GLN A 15 4.88 26.01 -14.67
CA GLN A 15 4.99 24.98 -15.72
C GLN A 15 6.13 25.29 -16.70
N ARG A 16 6.35 26.57 -17.06
CA ARG A 16 7.42 26.95 -17.98
C ARG A 16 8.81 26.69 -17.39
N GLU A 17 9.01 27.03 -16.12
CA GLU A 17 10.29 26.80 -15.43
C GLU A 17 10.60 25.33 -15.28
N LEU A 18 9.61 24.51 -14.88
CA LEU A 18 9.84 23.06 -14.77
C LEU A 18 10.12 22.43 -16.14
N ALA A 19 9.38 22.82 -17.18
CA ALA A 19 9.61 22.32 -18.53
C ALA A 19 11.02 22.65 -19.03
N ALA A 20 11.48 23.88 -18.79
CA ALA A 20 12.83 24.30 -19.16
C ALA A 20 13.90 23.51 -18.40
N ARG A 21 13.74 23.34 -17.07
CA ARG A 21 14.68 22.55 -16.24
C ARG A 21 14.75 21.09 -16.65
N ALA A 22 13.62 20.47 -16.99
CA ALA A 22 13.54 19.08 -17.41
C ALA A 22 13.91 18.86 -18.89
N ALA A 23 14.27 19.92 -19.62
CA ALA A 23 14.51 19.90 -21.07
C ALA A 23 13.35 19.27 -21.86
N ILE A 24 12.10 19.61 -21.51
CA ILE A 24 10.89 19.18 -22.23
C ILE A 24 10.11 20.40 -22.74
N SER A 25 9.23 20.17 -23.72
CA SER A 25 8.37 21.24 -24.21
C SER A 25 7.33 21.62 -23.15
N PHE A 26 6.94 22.90 -23.12
CA PHE A 26 5.86 23.40 -22.26
C PHE A 26 4.56 22.62 -22.46
N ARG A 27 4.21 22.33 -23.73
CA ARG A 27 3.05 21.49 -24.09
C ARG A 27 3.21 20.06 -23.58
N GLY A 28 4.42 19.52 -23.60
CA GLY A 28 4.76 18.23 -23.01
C GLY A 28 4.47 18.20 -21.51
N LEU A 29 4.90 19.21 -20.75
CA LEU A 29 4.58 19.28 -19.33
C LEU A 29 3.08 19.42 -19.07
N GLN A 30 2.35 20.20 -19.86
CA GLN A 30 0.89 20.31 -19.73
C GLN A 30 0.18 18.98 -19.97
N LEU A 31 0.68 18.14 -20.89
CA LEU A 31 0.17 16.80 -21.11
C LEU A 31 0.52 15.86 -19.94
N LEU A 32 1.74 15.95 -19.39
CA LEU A 32 2.15 15.19 -18.20
C LEU A 32 1.30 15.52 -16.98
N GLU A 33 0.92 16.80 -16.80
CA GLU A 33 0.06 17.24 -15.70
C GLU A 33 -1.43 16.90 -15.91
N ARG A 34 -1.81 16.30 -17.05
CA ARG A 34 -3.14 15.72 -17.25
C ARG A 34 -3.15 14.23 -16.88
N SER A 35 -4.24 13.80 -16.26
CA SER A 35 -4.46 12.39 -15.92
C SER A 35 -4.49 11.51 -17.18
N GLY A 36 -3.98 10.27 -17.09
CA GLY A 36 -4.12 9.26 -18.15
C GLY A 36 -3.15 9.37 -19.33
N HIS A 37 -2.14 10.24 -19.28
CA HIS A 37 -1.09 10.25 -20.28
C HIS A 37 0.00 9.23 -19.94
N ASN A 38 0.37 8.36 -20.89
CA ASN A 38 1.43 7.37 -20.70
C ASN A 38 2.83 8.01 -20.86
N TRP A 39 3.66 7.90 -19.84
CA TRP A 39 4.96 8.58 -19.77
C TRP A 39 6.08 7.67 -20.28
N ARG A 40 6.98 8.21 -21.10
CA ARG A 40 8.27 7.54 -21.33
C ARG A 40 9.11 7.63 -20.06
N ILE A 41 9.73 6.53 -19.64
CA ILE A 41 10.56 6.47 -18.43
C ILE A 41 11.62 7.59 -18.40
N GLY A 42 12.37 7.77 -19.48
CA GLY A 42 13.38 8.85 -19.57
C GLY A 42 12.80 10.29 -19.56
N THR A 43 11.49 10.47 -19.72
CA THR A 43 10.83 11.76 -19.45
C THR A 43 10.54 11.92 -17.96
N VAL A 44 10.15 10.84 -17.27
CA VAL A 44 9.92 10.83 -15.82
C VAL A 44 11.19 11.15 -15.06
N GLU A 45 12.31 10.51 -15.43
CA GLU A 45 13.63 10.74 -14.81
C GLU A 45 14.05 12.20 -14.87
N ARG A 46 14.01 12.82 -16.07
CA ARG A 46 14.37 14.23 -16.24
C ARG A 46 13.46 15.18 -15.47
N VAL A 47 12.17 14.85 -15.36
CA VAL A 47 11.22 15.65 -14.56
C VAL A 47 11.51 15.48 -13.07
N ALA A 48 11.82 14.27 -12.61
CA ALA A 48 12.22 14.01 -11.23
C ALA A 48 13.50 14.78 -10.87
N GLU A 49 14.53 14.72 -11.71
CA GLU A 49 15.78 15.49 -11.56
C GLU A 49 15.52 17.00 -11.50
N ALA A 50 14.67 17.51 -12.40
CA ALA A 50 14.31 18.92 -12.42
C ALA A 50 13.53 19.39 -11.17
N LEU A 51 12.86 18.46 -10.48
CA LEU A 51 12.24 18.66 -9.17
C LEU A 51 13.24 18.47 -8.00
N GLY A 52 14.52 18.21 -8.27
CA GLY A 52 15.53 17.92 -7.26
C GLY A 52 15.33 16.57 -6.58
N MET A 53 14.59 15.66 -7.21
CA MET A 53 14.52 14.26 -6.80
C MET A 53 15.67 13.48 -7.48
N PRO A 54 16.17 12.39 -6.88
CA PRO A 54 17.19 11.57 -7.52
C PRO A 54 16.64 11.03 -8.86
N GLY A 55 17.27 11.37 -9.99
CA GLY A 55 16.89 10.85 -11.31
C GLY A 55 16.99 9.34 -11.40
N GLN A 56 18.04 8.77 -10.80
CA GLN A 56 18.21 7.34 -10.57
C GLN A 56 17.13 6.74 -9.66
N GLY A 57 16.31 7.55 -8.98
CA GLY A 57 15.24 7.08 -8.12
C GLY A 57 14.22 6.22 -8.85
N VAL A 58 13.99 6.47 -10.15
CA VAL A 58 13.11 5.62 -10.98
C VAL A 58 13.71 4.24 -11.21
N GLU A 59 14.98 4.16 -11.61
CA GLU A 59 15.70 2.89 -11.80
C GLU A 59 15.81 2.10 -10.49
N VAL A 60 16.10 2.79 -9.38
CA VAL A 60 16.14 2.19 -8.04
C VAL A 60 14.76 1.65 -7.65
N ALA A 61 13.69 2.40 -7.89
CA ALA A 61 12.32 1.94 -7.61
C ALA A 61 11.94 0.72 -8.44
N VAL A 62 12.28 0.69 -9.73
CA VAL A 62 12.07 -0.48 -10.60
C VAL A 62 12.88 -1.67 -10.10
N THR A 63 14.15 -1.48 -9.76
CA THR A 63 15.01 -2.54 -9.24
C THR A 63 14.50 -3.10 -7.92
N HIS A 64 14.02 -2.23 -7.03
CA HIS A 64 13.40 -2.63 -5.77
C HIS A 64 12.12 -3.43 -6.03
N PHE A 65 11.26 -2.95 -6.93
CA PHE A 65 10.03 -3.65 -7.32
C PHE A 65 10.32 -5.06 -7.87
N LEU A 66 11.35 -5.20 -8.70
CA LEU A 66 11.76 -6.51 -9.24
C LEU A 66 12.35 -7.47 -8.18
N ARG A 67 12.79 -6.95 -7.03
CA ARG A 67 13.35 -7.75 -5.92
C ARG A 67 12.35 -8.01 -4.81
N MET A 68 11.22 -7.31 -4.80
CA MET A 68 10.15 -7.48 -3.83
C MET A 68 9.62 -8.91 -3.90
N PRO A 69 9.57 -9.67 -2.79
CA PRO A 69 9.08 -11.04 -2.84
C PRO A 69 7.61 -11.06 -3.27
N VAL A 70 7.28 -11.96 -4.20
CA VAL A 70 5.92 -12.17 -4.68
C VAL A 70 5.03 -12.56 -3.50
N ASP A 71 3.84 -11.96 -3.45
CA ASP A 71 2.82 -12.14 -2.42
C ASP A 71 3.30 -11.77 -1.01
N SER A 72 4.36 -10.97 -0.90
CA SER A 72 4.73 -10.33 0.36
C SER A 72 3.77 -9.20 0.74
N MET A 73 3.78 -8.79 2.00
CA MET A 73 2.98 -7.66 2.49
C MET A 73 3.13 -6.37 1.65
N PRO A 74 4.35 -5.87 1.33
CA PRO A 74 4.48 -4.72 0.44
C PRO A 74 3.92 -4.98 -0.96
N ASP A 75 4.15 -6.17 -1.54
CA ASP A 75 3.64 -6.52 -2.88
C ASP A 75 2.11 -6.51 -2.93
N VAL A 76 1.46 -7.26 -2.05
CA VAL A 76 -0.01 -7.33 -2.04
C VAL A 76 -0.63 -5.97 -1.71
N SER A 77 -0.03 -5.20 -0.80
CA SER A 77 -0.53 -3.86 -0.49
C SER A 77 -0.43 -2.91 -1.69
N LEU A 78 0.62 -3.02 -2.49
CA LEU A 78 0.79 -2.22 -3.70
C LEU A 78 -0.24 -2.63 -4.77
N ARG A 79 -0.48 -3.94 -4.96
CA ARG A 79 -1.54 -4.43 -5.86
C ARG A 79 -2.91 -3.89 -5.45
N ILE A 80 -3.23 -3.89 -4.14
CA ILE A 80 -4.49 -3.32 -3.64
C ILE A 80 -4.59 -1.82 -3.93
N LEU A 81 -3.50 -1.09 -3.74
CA LEU A 81 -3.46 0.35 -4.04
C LEU A 81 -3.73 0.62 -5.53
N LEU A 82 -3.14 -0.19 -6.42
CA LEU A 82 -3.25 -0.03 -7.87
C LEU A 82 -4.62 -0.48 -8.42
N ASP A 83 -5.13 -1.61 -7.93
CA ASP A 83 -6.41 -2.19 -8.38
C ASP A 83 -7.62 -1.56 -7.67
N GLY A 84 -7.36 -0.78 -6.61
CA GLY A 84 -8.37 -0.06 -5.84
C GLY A 84 -8.88 -0.84 -4.62
N PHE A 85 -9.55 -0.12 -3.72
CA PHE A 85 -9.93 -0.61 -2.39
C PHE A 85 -10.63 -1.97 -2.42
N ASP A 86 -11.59 -2.19 -3.33
CA ASP A 86 -12.41 -3.41 -3.36
C ASP A 86 -11.64 -4.69 -3.74
N SER A 87 -10.42 -4.55 -4.27
CA SER A 87 -9.53 -5.68 -4.58
C SER A 87 -8.88 -6.30 -3.34
N TRP A 88 -9.00 -5.66 -2.16
CA TRP A 88 -8.27 -6.03 -0.95
C TRP A 88 -8.42 -7.50 -0.56
N LYS A 89 -9.60 -8.07 -0.78
CA LYS A 89 -9.92 -9.44 -0.35
C LYS A 89 -9.03 -10.44 -1.07
N THR A 90 -8.98 -10.37 -2.39
CA THR A 90 -8.18 -11.28 -3.23
C THR A 90 -6.71 -11.23 -2.82
N HIS A 91 -6.11 -10.03 -2.89
CA HIS A 91 -4.68 -9.85 -2.65
C HIS A 91 -4.27 -10.19 -1.20
N LEU A 92 -5.10 -9.85 -0.20
CA LEU A 92 -4.79 -10.18 1.18
C LEU A 92 -4.83 -11.69 1.44
N PHE A 93 -5.79 -12.40 0.84
CA PHE A 93 -5.89 -13.85 1.00
C PHE A 93 -4.82 -14.61 0.19
N ASP A 94 -4.39 -14.08 -0.96
CA ASP A 94 -3.21 -14.62 -1.67
C ASP A 94 -1.95 -14.53 -0.79
N PHE A 95 -1.73 -13.41 -0.10
CA PHE A 95 -0.65 -13.29 0.89
C PHE A 95 -0.79 -14.29 2.04
N VAL A 96 -1.99 -14.47 2.60
CA VAL A 96 -2.25 -15.43 3.68
C VAL A 96 -1.91 -16.85 3.22
N ASP A 97 -2.33 -17.24 2.01
CA ASP A 97 -2.06 -18.55 1.43
C ASP A 97 -0.56 -18.75 1.14
N ALA A 98 0.10 -17.75 0.56
CA ALA A 98 1.53 -17.76 0.29
C ALA A 98 2.36 -17.89 1.59
N PHE A 99 1.97 -17.15 2.64
CA PHE A 99 2.62 -17.26 3.94
C PHE A 99 2.37 -18.62 4.59
N ARG A 100 1.14 -19.14 4.59
CA ARG A 100 0.84 -20.44 5.22
C ARG A 100 1.52 -21.61 4.52
N SER A 101 1.63 -21.56 3.20
CA SER A 101 2.27 -22.61 2.40
C SER A 101 3.79 -22.64 2.58
N THR A 102 4.44 -21.48 2.71
CA THR A 102 5.91 -21.38 2.76
C THR A 102 6.47 -21.17 4.17
N ARG A 103 5.69 -20.56 5.07
CA ARG A 103 6.14 -19.95 6.33
C ARG A 103 7.36 -19.05 6.17
N ASN A 104 7.50 -18.40 5.02
CA ASN A 104 8.64 -17.53 4.76
C ASN A 104 8.48 -16.21 5.52
N ALA A 105 9.40 -15.93 6.44
CA ALA A 105 9.42 -14.72 7.24
C ALA A 105 9.62 -13.45 6.40
N ASP A 106 10.23 -13.55 5.21
CA ASP A 106 10.47 -12.41 4.32
C ASP A 106 9.15 -11.78 3.83
N LEU A 107 8.07 -12.56 3.74
CA LEU A 107 6.77 -12.06 3.29
C LEU A 107 6.14 -11.06 4.28
N ILE A 108 6.62 -11.01 5.52
CA ILE A 108 6.06 -10.18 6.59
C ILE A 108 7.04 -9.17 7.17
N GLN A 109 8.32 -9.20 6.79
CA GLN A 109 9.33 -8.29 7.38
C GLN A 109 9.04 -6.83 7.08
N GLU A 110 8.60 -6.55 5.85
CA GLU A 110 8.32 -5.20 5.39
C GLU A 110 6.85 -4.83 5.57
N ALA A 111 6.61 -3.54 5.83
CA ALA A 111 5.28 -2.99 6.04
C ALA A 111 4.52 -2.85 4.70
N PRO A 112 3.18 -2.76 4.72
CA PRO A 112 2.43 -2.35 3.55
C PRO A 112 2.83 -0.93 3.09
N VAL A 113 2.60 -0.63 1.81
CA VAL A 113 2.88 0.69 1.23
C VAL A 113 2.18 1.81 2.00
N VAL A 114 2.88 2.94 2.14
CA VAL A 114 2.46 4.04 3.03
C VAL A 114 1.13 4.66 2.62
N ASP A 115 0.87 4.73 1.31
CA ASP A 115 -0.32 5.34 0.72
C ASP A 115 -1.58 4.47 0.77
N LEU A 116 -1.47 3.23 1.26
CA LEU A 116 -2.63 2.35 1.44
C LEU A 116 -3.61 2.94 2.47
N ASP A 117 -4.92 2.80 2.22
CA ASP A 117 -5.99 3.21 3.14
C ASP A 117 -5.71 2.69 4.56
N MET A 118 -5.88 3.56 5.56
CA MET A 118 -5.58 3.25 6.96
C MET A 118 -6.32 2.00 7.46
N ARG A 119 -7.56 1.76 6.99
CA ARG A 119 -8.34 0.54 7.30
C ARG A 119 -7.60 -0.71 6.85
N LEU A 120 -7.08 -0.68 5.63
CA LEU A 120 -6.34 -1.81 5.05
C LEU A 120 -4.97 -1.97 5.70
N ARG A 121 -4.26 -0.88 6.03
CA ARG A 121 -2.99 -0.96 6.79
C ARG A 121 -3.20 -1.60 8.16
N ALA A 122 -4.26 -1.23 8.88
CA ALA A 122 -4.64 -1.83 10.15
C ALA A 122 -5.00 -3.32 9.99
N LEU A 123 -5.71 -3.66 8.92
CA LEU A 123 -6.07 -5.04 8.60
C LEU A 123 -4.84 -5.88 8.30
N CYS A 124 -3.95 -5.42 7.41
CA CYS A 124 -2.65 -6.03 7.12
C CYS A 124 -1.86 -6.31 8.40
N ALA A 125 -1.72 -5.32 9.29
CA ALA A 125 -1.04 -5.52 10.57
C ALA A 125 -1.71 -6.62 11.41
N SER A 126 -3.03 -6.60 11.53
CA SER A 126 -3.77 -7.57 12.36
C SER A 126 -3.72 -8.99 11.78
N VAL A 127 -3.72 -9.12 10.46
CA VAL A 127 -3.52 -10.41 9.77
C VAL A 127 -2.09 -10.90 9.96
N THR A 128 -1.08 -10.06 9.76
CA THR A 128 0.32 -10.43 10.02
C THR A 128 0.52 -10.88 11.47
N GLU A 129 -0.08 -10.20 12.45
CA GLU A 129 -0.05 -10.62 13.84
C GLU A 129 -0.69 -11.99 14.08
N ALA A 130 -1.83 -12.26 13.42
CA ALA A 130 -2.51 -13.54 13.50
C ALA A 130 -1.62 -14.66 12.95
N LEU A 131 -1.02 -14.44 11.78
CA LEU A 131 -0.13 -15.39 11.11
C LEU A 131 1.16 -15.64 11.90
N CYS A 132 1.75 -14.61 12.50
CA CYS A 132 2.92 -14.78 13.37
C CYS A 132 2.58 -15.65 14.59
N ARG A 133 1.41 -15.45 15.20
CA ARG A 133 0.96 -16.30 16.32
C ARG A 133 0.70 -17.73 15.87
N GLU A 134 0.03 -17.92 14.74
CA GLU A 134 -0.22 -19.24 14.13
C GLU A 134 1.10 -19.99 13.86
N ALA A 135 2.12 -19.31 13.35
CA ALA A 135 3.43 -19.89 13.02
C ALA A 135 4.45 -19.88 14.17
N ASN A 136 4.08 -19.40 15.37
CA ASN A 136 4.98 -19.17 16.50
C ASN A 136 6.24 -18.36 16.13
N MET A 137 6.06 -17.30 15.34
CA MET A 137 7.11 -16.41 14.83
C MET A 137 7.13 -15.08 15.58
N LYS A 138 8.31 -14.42 15.55
CA LYS A 138 8.47 -13.07 16.08
C LYS A 138 7.68 -12.07 15.24
N LEU A 139 6.95 -11.19 15.94
CA LEU A 139 6.20 -10.10 15.33
C LEU A 139 7.14 -9.07 14.68
N PRO A 140 6.89 -8.66 13.42
CA PRO A 140 7.56 -7.54 12.79
C PRO A 140 7.32 -6.23 13.56
N ALA A 141 8.36 -5.42 13.71
CA ALA A 141 8.29 -4.18 14.49
C ALA A 141 7.26 -3.18 13.93
N TRP A 142 7.06 -3.18 12.62
CA TRP A 142 6.13 -2.27 11.96
C TRP A 142 4.67 -2.49 12.37
N CYS A 143 4.28 -3.72 12.77
CA CYS A 143 2.91 -4.00 13.20
C CYS A 143 2.53 -3.13 14.41
N ALA A 144 3.45 -2.94 15.35
CA ALA A 144 3.24 -2.12 16.54
C ALA A 144 3.09 -0.62 16.23
N GLY A 145 3.64 -0.16 15.09
CA GLY A 145 3.55 1.23 14.65
C GLY A 145 2.24 1.61 13.96
N VAL A 146 1.35 0.65 13.68
CA VAL A 146 0.07 0.91 13.02
C VAL A 146 -0.98 1.32 14.06
N PRO A 147 -1.52 2.56 14.00
CA PRO A 147 -2.47 3.05 14.99
C PRO A 147 -3.83 2.35 14.89
N SER A 148 -4.65 2.52 15.94
CA SER A 148 -6.06 2.14 15.90
C SER A 148 -6.87 3.08 15.01
N LEU A 149 -7.93 2.56 14.39
CA LEU A 149 -8.84 3.38 13.58
C LEU A 149 -9.64 4.38 14.43
N ASP A 150 -9.98 5.53 13.84
CA ASP A 150 -10.81 6.56 14.50
C ASP A 150 -12.25 6.09 14.74
N ALA A 151 -12.76 5.22 13.87
CA ALA A 151 -14.07 4.61 13.96
C ALA A 151 -13.96 3.07 13.82
N PRO A 152 -14.86 2.30 14.45
CA PRO A 152 -14.88 0.85 14.30
C PRO A 152 -15.14 0.45 12.85
N TRP A 153 -14.35 -0.48 12.33
CA TRP A 153 -14.56 -1.04 10.99
C TRP A 153 -14.97 -2.50 11.07
N PHE A 154 -16.19 -2.78 10.59
CA PHE A 154 -16.74 -4.13 10.44
C PHE A 154 -16.44 -4.64 9.04
N VAL A 155 -15.47 -5.54 8.93
CA VAL A 155 -14.87 -5.93 7.65
C VAL A 155 -15.88 -6.61 6.71
N SER A 156 -16.87 -7.31 7.26
CA SER A 156 -17.93 -7.95 6.45
C SER A 156 -18.84 -6.94 5.74
N GLY A 157 -19.03 -5.74 6.31
CA GLY A 157 -20.03 -4.77 5.87
C GLY A 157 -21.49 -5.19 6.11
N ILE A 158 -21.75 -6.35 6.73
CA ILE A 158 -23.11 -6.88 6.93
C ILE A 158 -23.62 -6.48 8.32
N GLU A 159 -24.71 -5.72 8.37
CA GLU A 159 -25.21 -5.08 9.60
C GLU A 159 -25.60 -6.08 10.70
N ASN A 160 -26.30 -7.15 10.35
CA ASN A 160 -26.73 -8.17 11.31
C ASN A 160 -25.59 -9.01 11.89
N LEU A 161 -24.38 -8.95 11.31
CA LEU A 161 -23.20 -9.66 11.78
C LEU A 161 -22.33 -8.84 12.73
N LYS A 162 -22.64 -7.55 12.96
CA LYS A 162 -21.84 -6.68 13.83
C LYS A 162 -21.76 -7.20 15.26
N ALA A 163 -22.89 -7.65 15.82
CA ALA A 163 -22.94 -8.19 17.18
C ALA A 163 -22.04 -9.43 17.33
N MET A 164 -22.06 -10.33 16.35
CA MET A 164 -21.17 -11.50 16.32
C MET A 164 -19.71 -11.08 16.18
N ALA A 165 -19.40 -10.19 15.25
CA ALA A 165 -18.03 -9.71 15.03
C ALA A 165 -17.43 -9.06 16.29
N LEU A 166 -18.23 -8.34 17.10
CA LEU A 166 -17.78 -7.78 18.38
C LEU A 166 -17.30 -8.87 19.36
N VAL A 167 -18.03 -9.99 19.42
CA VAL A 167 -17.75 -11.11 20.33
C VAL A 167 -16.60 -11.97 19.81
N GLU A 168 -16.58 -12.27 18.52
CA GLU A 168 -15.67 -13.23 17.91
C GLU A 168 -14.29 -12.65 17.57
N SER A 169 -14.17 -11.32 17.41
CA SER A 169 -12.93 -10.70 16.94
C SER A 169 -11.75 -10.96 17.89
N PRO A 170 -10.62 -11.48 17.36
CA PRO A 170 -9.41 -11.65 18.15
C PRO A 170 -8.86 -10.33 18.70
N ALA A 171 -8.07 -10.41 19.79
CA ALA A 171 -7.58 -9.23 20.52
C ALA A 171 -6.77 -8.26 19.64
N TRP A 172 -5.96 -8.77 18.73
CA TRP A 172 -5.11 -7.97 17.83
C TRP A 172 -5.90 -7.26 16.71
N PHE A 173 -7.09 -7.75 16.34
CA PHE A 173 -8.03 -7.00 15.50
C PHE A 173 -8.73 -5.92 16.32
N ARG A 174 -9.23 -6.28 17.52
CA ARG A 174 -9.91 -5.32 18.42
C ARG A 174 -9.02 -4.17 18.86
N ALA A 175 -7.72 -4.42 19.06
CA ALA A 175 -6.73 -3.39 19.38
C ALA A 175 -6.68 -2.27 18.33
N ARG A 176 -7.04 -2.57 17.07
CA ARG A 176 -7.12 -1.59 15.98
C ARG A 176 -8.53 -1.16 15.61
N ARG A 177 -9.54 -1.52 16.43
CA ARG A 177 -10.97 -1.33 16.17
C ARG A 177 -11.45 -1.99 14.87
N LEU A 178 -10.83 -3.13 14.54
CA LEU A 178 -11.26 -4.01 13.45
C LEU A 178 -12.15 -5.11 14.01
N PHE A 179 -13.27 -5.34 13.34
CA PHE A 179 -14.23 -6.36 13.72
C PHE A 179 -14.46 -7.34 12.58
N VAL A 180 -14.08 -8.58 12.83
CA VAL A 180 -14.14 -9.73 11.92
C VAL A 180 -14.89 -10.88 12.59
N LEU A 181 -15.38 -11.82 11.79
CA LEU A 181 -15.94 -13.07 12.31
C LEU A 181 -14.82 -14.04 12.69
N GLY A 182 -15.13 -15.03 13.53
CA GLY A 182 -14.15 -16.01 14.02
C GLY A 182 -13.48 -16.79 12.89
N ASN A 183 -14.23 -17.06 11.82
CA ASN A 183 -13.75 -17.77 10.63
C ASN A 183 -13.09 -16.85 9.58
N PHE A 184 -12.78 -15.60 9.90
CA PHE A 184 -12.31 -14.63 8.90
C PHE A 184 -11.04 -15.08 8.14
N LEU A 185 -10.09 -15.71 8.84
CA LEU A 185 -8.88 -16.26 8.22
C LEU A 185 -9.01 -17.74 7.86
N GLU A 186 -10.17 -18.34 8.11
CA GLU A 186 -10.45 -19.71 7.70
C GLU A 186 -10.94 -19.69 6.25
N ARG A 187 -10.36 -20.57 5.42
CA ARG A 187 -10.88 -20.81 4.08
C ARG A 187 -11.77 -22.05 4.11
N ALA A 188 -12.88 -21.97 3.40
CA ALA A 188 -13.77 -23.10 3.09
C ALA A 188 -13.22 -23.90 1.90
#